data_AF-A0AA37MA74-F1
#
_entry.id   AF-A0AA37MA74-F1
#
_cell.length_a   1.000
_cell.length_b   1.000
_cell.length_c   1.000
_cell.angle_alpha   90.00
_cell.angle_beta   90.00
_cell.angle_gamma   90.00
#
_symmetry.space_group_name_H-M   'P 1'
#
loop_
_entity.id
_entity.type
_entity.pdbx_description
1 polymer ?
#
loop_
_entity_poly.entity_id
_entity_poly.type
_entity_poly.pdbx_seq_one_letter_code
_entity_poly.pdbx_strand_id
1 'polypeptide(L)'
;MGNDKTNMIVAIALSLVVLLGWNYFVAAPRVEQQRQAALQNQQAQSQAQPPGVSPDGVPSPAPKEGGPAAPVPGTNPSAPEPRDAVLARSPRIRIETPALSGSIALKGGRIDDVKLKGYHETVDDKSPEIVLFSPAGTETPYYAEFGWVGQNAGPLPTNDTLWTASGETLSPGMPITLSWDNGAGLVFRRILAVDDKFMFTVRDEVENKGAGAVTLYPYSLVSRWGKPHTQGYYVLHEGMIGVLGNDGLQEYTYDHLAKEGAYGGANTKGKAWSNVTGGFVGITDKYWAAAAIPDQQTPYTGAFTERTDGRTQVYQASVRADGRSVEPGATLASTQRLFAGAKEVNTINAYEKNLGIKQFDLMIDWGWFHFITKPMFRALDFFFHLFGNFGVSILVVTAILKLFFLPIANRSYVSMAKMKAVQPEMASIRERYKDDKMKQQQAMMELYKKEKINPVAGCWPVLIQIPVFFALYKVLFITIEMRHAPFFGWIQDLAAPDPTSFLNLFGLLPYAAPDFVHLGIWPIIMGITMFVQMKMNPAPPDPVQAQVFTFMPIIFTFMLGSFPAGLVIYWAWNNTLSVIQQYVIMRRNGVKVELWDNLRGTFRRGAGKNAAAKS
;
A
#
# COMPACT_ATOMS: atom_id res chain seq x y z
N MET A 1 50.57 -2.32 2.26
CA MET A 1 49.16 -2.04 1.90
C MET A 1 48.24 -3.28 1.93
N GLY A 2 48.65 -4.42 2.52
CA GLY A 2 47.78 -5.60 2.69
C GLY A 2 47.04 -5.67 4.04
N ASN A 3 47.56 -5.03 5.09
CA ASN A 3 47.04 -5.20 6.46
C ASN A 3 45.76 -4.40 6.76
N ASP A 4 45.53 -3.23 6.15
CA ASP A 4 44.34 -2.42 6.49
C ASP A 4 43.02 -3.04 6.04
N LYS A 5 43.00 -3.76 4.91
CA LYS A 5 41.79 -4.45 4.44
C LYS A 5 41.44 -5.63 5.33
N THR A 6 42.44 -6.40 5.74
CA THR A 6 42.26 -7.51 6.68
C THR A 6 41.85 -6.99 8.05
N ASN A 7 42.49 -5.92 8.54
CA ASN A 7 42.15 -5.30 9.81
C ASN A 7 40.75 -4.69 9.83
N MET A 8 40.29 -4.09 8.72
CA MET A 8 38.94 -3.54 8.60
C MET A 8 37.87 -4.65 8.54
N ILE A 9 38.11 -5.73 7.79
CA ILE A 9 37.18 -6.88 7.74
C ILE A 9 37.12 -7.58 9.10
N VAL A 10 38.27 -7.75 9.76
CA VAL A 10 38.34 -8.30 11.13
C VAL A 10 37.65 -7.38 12.14
N ALA A 11 37.79 -6.06 12.03
CA ALA A 11 37.06 -5.11 12.89
C ALA A 11 35.54 -5.17 12.67
N ILE A 12 35.06 -5.28 11.43
CA ILE A 12 33.63 -5.42 11.13
C ILE A 12 33.09 -6.76 11.66
N ALA A 13 33.83 -7.86 11.47
CA ALA A 13 33.46 -9.17 11.99
C ALA A 13 33.44 -9.19 13.53
N LEU A 14 34.44 -8.62 14.20
CA LEU A 14 34.48 -8.49 15.66
C LEU A 14 33.36 -7.58 16.18
N SER A 15 33.03 -6.50 15.48
CA SER A 15 31.91 -5.62 15.86
C SER A 15 30.56 -6.32 15.74
N LEU A 16 30.37 -7.14 14.70
CA LEU A 16 29.18 -7.97 14.53
C LEU A 16 29.07 -9.04 15.62
N VAL A 17 30.16 -9.69 15.99
CA VAL A 17 30.19 -10.68 17.08
C VAL A 17 29.90 -10.02 18.44
N VAL A 18 30.44 -8.83 18.70
CA VAL A 18 30.16 -8.08 19.94
C VAL A 18 28.71 -7.61 19.98
N LEU A 19 28.15 -7.13 18.87
CA LEU A 19 26.74 -6.72 18.79
C LEU A 19 25.78 -7.91 18.96
N LEU A 20 26.03 -9.03 18.29
CA LEU A 20 25.22 -10.24 18.43
C LEU A 20 25.39 -10.86 19.82
N GLY A 21 26.60 -10.86 20.37
CA GLY A 21 26.89 -11.32 21.73
C GLY A 21 26.25 -10.44 22.80
N TRP A 22 26.31 -9.11 22.66
CA TRP A 22 25.61 -8.18 23.55
C TRP A 22 24.09 -8.37 23.47
N ASN A 23 23.55 -8.56 22.26
CA ASN A 23 22.13 -8.77 22.07
C ASN A 23 21.66 -10.10 22.71
N TYR A 24 22.44 -11.16 22.57
CA TYR A 24 22.11 -12.50 23.09
C TYR A 24 22.38 -12.67 24.60
N PHE A 25 23.53 -12.20 25.10
CA PHE A 25 23.95 -12.42 26.50
C PHE A 25 23.58 -11.29 27.45
N VAL A 26 23.26 -10.07 26.96
CA VAL A 26 22.96 -8.92 27.83
C VAL A 26 21.56 -8.37 27.56
N ALA A 27 21.18 -8.13 26.31
CA ALA A 27 19.88 -7.53 25.99
C ALA A 27 18.72 -8.53 26.19
N ALA A 28 18.83 -9.74 25.65
CA ALA A 28 17.79 -10.77 25.81
C ALA A 28 17.47 -11.11 27.28
N PRO A 29 18.44 -11.43 28.15
CA PRO A 29 18.15 -11.70 29.56
C PRO A 29 17.63 -10.47 30.34
N ARG A 30 18.03 -9.24 29.98
CA ARG A 30 17.44 -8.02 30.58
C ARG A 30 15.98 -7.81 30.20
N VAL A 31 15.61 -8.13 28.96
CA VAL A 31 14.22 -8.08 28.48
C VAL A 31 13.38 -9.17 29.16
N GLU A 32 13.93 -10.37 29.37
CA GLU A 32 13.27 -11.44 30.12
C GLU A 32 13.09 -11.09 31.61
N GLN A 33 14.11 -10.49 32.25
CA GLN A 33 14.02 -10.00 33.64
C GLN A 33 12.99 -8.86 33.79
N GLN A 34 12.93 -7.93 32.84
CA GLN A 34 11.90 -6.87 32.83
C GLN A 34 10.50 -7.45 32.60
N ARG A 35 10.36 -8.48 31.76
CA ARG A 35 9.10 -9.19 31.54
C ARG A 35 8.64 -9.94 32.79
N GLN A 36 9.55 -10.59 33.52
CA GLN A 36 9.23 -11.26 34.80
C GLN A 36 8.88 -10.27 35.92
N ALA A 37 9.59 -9.14 36.01
CA ALA A 37 9.26 -8.08 36.98
C ALA A 37 7.88 -7.44 36.70
N ALA A 38 7.51 -7.29 35.42
CA ALA A 38 6.18 -6.82 35.04
C ALA A 38 5.06 -7.82 35.41
N LEU A 39 5.32 -9.13 35.28
CA LEU A 39 4.39 -10.18 35.67
C LEU A 39 4.21 -10.30 37.19
N GLN A 40 5.29 -10.10 37.97
CA GLN A 40 5.20 -10.05 39.44
C GLN A 40 4.43 -8.83 39.96
N ASN A 41 4.59 -7.67 39.32
CA ASN A 41 3.83 -6.46 39.67
C ASN A 41 2.33 -6.59 39.35
N GLN A 42 1.95 -7.37 38.32
CA GLN A 42 0.55 -7.69 38.04
C GLN A 42 -0.07 -8.65 39.07
N GLN A 43 0.70 -9.61 39.59
CA GLN A 43 0.23 -10.53 40.63
C GLN A 43 0.09 -9.85 41.99
N ALA A 44 0.98 -8.91 42.34
CA ALA A 44 0.91 -8.13 43.57
C ALA A 44 -0.29 -7.17 43.63
N GLN A 45 -0.77 -6.69 42.47
CA GLN A 45 -1.97 -5.84 42.39
C GLN A 45 -3.29 -6.62 42.44
N SER A 46 -3.25 -7.94 42.31
CA SER A 46 -4.44 -8.81 42.31
C SER A 46 -4.86 -9.29 43.72
N GLN A 47 -4.08 -9.00 44.76
CA GLN A 47 -4.32 -9.47 46.14
C GLN A 47 -4.74 -8.39 47.14
N ALA A 48 -4.90 -7.13 46.73
CA ALA A 48 -5.26 -6.04 47.63
C ALA A 48 -6.60 -5.38 47.24
N GLN A 49 -7.73 -6.04 47.54
CA GLN A 49 -9.00 -5.34 47.79
C GLN A 49 -10.05 -6.22 48.51
N PRO A 50 -10.61 -5.78 49.67
CA PRO A 50 -11.73 -6.46 50.36
C PRO A 50 -13.13 -5.98 49.87
N PRO A 51 -14.24 -6.66 50.26
CA PRO A 51 -15.57 -6.52 49.64
C PRO A 51 -16.62 -5.66 50.42
N GLY A 52 -17.53 -5.01 49.68
CA GLY A 52 -18.84 -4.40 50.09
C GLY A 52 -18.79 -2.87 50.41
N VAL A 53 -19.78 -1.97 50.23
CA VAL A 53 -21.25 -1.97 49.94
C VAL A 53 -21.69 -0.53 49.44
N SER A 54 -22.86 -0.39 48.79
CA SER A 54 -23.64 0.71 48.10
C SER A 54 -23.84 2.09 48.83
N PRO A 55 -24.44 3.23 48.30
CA PRO A 55 -25.56 3.38 47.31
C PRO A 55 -25.64 4.65 46.38
N ASP A 56 -26.73 4.72 45.59
CA ASP A 56 -27.44 5.87 44.97
C ASP A 56 -26.98 6.59 43.67
N GLY A 57 -27.76 6.38 42.59
CA GLY A 57 -28.60 7.42 41.95
C GLY A 57 -27.97 8.56 41.13
N VAL A 58 -27.45 8.29 39.93
CA VAL A 58 -27.16 9.30 38.87
C VAL A 58 -27.40 8.69 37.46
N PRO A 59 -27.86 9.44 36.44
CA PRO A 59 -28.27 8.88 35.15
C PRO A 59 -27.11 8.26 34.37
N SER A 60 -27.41 7.17 33.66
CA SER A 60 -26.43 6.36 32.93
C SER A 60 -25.80 7.13 31.75
N PRO A 61 -24.47 7.15 31.59
CA PRO A 61 -23.83 7.66 30.37
C PRO A 61 -24.09 6.71 29.19
N ALA A 62 -24.11 7.25 27.97
CA ALA A 62 -24.29 6.50 26.74
C ALA A 62 -23.40 5.23 26.68
N PRO A 63 -23.87 4.11 26.11
CA PRO A 63 -23.13 2.85 26.13
C PRO A 63 -21.77 3.00 25.43
N LYS A 64 -20.70 2.90 26.23
CA LYS A 64 -19.34 2.66 25.75
C LYS A 64 -19.29 1.28 25.09
N GLU A 65 -18.65 1.18 23.93
CA GLU A 65 -18.47 -0.09 23.20
C GLU A 65 -17.79 -1.11 24.14
N GLY A 66 -18.43 -2.27 24.34
CA GLY A 66 -17.98 -3.32 25.26
C GLY A 66 -18.96 -3.68 26.39
N GLY A 67 -20.03 -2.89 26.61
CA GLY A 67 -21.24 -3.36 27.30
C GLY A 67 -22.06 -4.31 26.40
N PRO A 68 -23.22 -4.86 26.86
CA PRO A 68 -24.04 -5.83 26.11
C PRO A 68 -24.63 -5.35 24.75
N ALA A 69 -24.06 -4.31 24.14
CA ALA A 69 -24.57 -3.64 22.96
C ALA A 69 -23.44 -3.13 22.02
N ALA A 70 -22.23 -3.70 22.06
CA ALA A 70 -21.29 -3.56 20.92
C ALA A 70 -21.68 -4.59 19.84
N PRO A 71 -21.68 -4.24 18.54
CA PRO A 71 -21.89 -5.23 17.48
C PRO A 71 -20.68 -6.17 17.47
N VAL A 72 -20.85 -7.36 18.06
CA VAL A 72 -19.89 -8.45 17.99
C VAL A 72 -20.36 -9.36 16.86
N PRO A 73 -19.60 -9.47 15.75
CA PRO A 73 -19.95 -10.43 14.71
C PRO A 73 -19.86 -11.86 15.24
N GLY A 74 -20.75 -12.73 14.76
CA GLY A 74 -20.91 -14.11 15.24
C GLY A 74 -19.63 -14.95 15.24
N THR A 75 -19.60 -15.97 16.10
CA THR A 75 -18.47 -16.90 16.24
C THR A 75 -18.27 -17.72 14.97
N ASN A 76 -17.02 -17.87 14.53
CA ASN A 76 -16.69 -18.73 13.39
C ASN A 76 -16.66 -20.20 13.85
N PRO A 77 -17.11 -21.18 13.04
CA PRO A 77 -17.04 -22.59 13.38
C PRO A 77 -15.61 -23.06 13.70
N SER A 78 -15.49 -24.14 14.48
CA SER A 78 -14.19 -24.69 14.94
C SER A 78 -13.28 -25.22 13.82
N ALA A 79 -13.79 -25.39 12.60
CA ALA A 79 -13.01 -25.76 11.43
C ALA A 79 -13.52 -24.96 10.20
N PRO A 80 -12.61 -24.36 9.41
CA PRO A 80 -12.99 -23.74 8.15
C PRO A 80 -13.58 -24.75 7.18
N GLU A 81 -14.60 -24.35 6.44
CA GLU A 81 -15.19 -25.15 5.36
C GLU A 81 -14.99 -24.49 3.98
N PRO A 82 -15.03 -25.28 2.89
CA PRO A 82 -15.00 -24.76 1.53
C PRO A 82 -16.11 -23.73 1.31
N ARG A 83 -15.78 -22.65 0.60
CA ARG A 83 -16.68 -21.51 0.37
C ARG A 83 -18.05 -21.92 -0.18
N ASP A 84 -18.10 -22.81 -1.16
CA ASP A 84 -19.35 -23.25 -1.78
C ASP A 84 -20.28 -23.97 -0.78
N ALA A 85 -19.71 -24.74 0.16
CA ALA A 85 -20.48 -25.38 1.23
C ALA A 85 -21.06 -24.35 2.21
N VAL A 86 -20.29 -23.31 2.54
CA VAL A 86 -20.75 -22.21 3.43
C VAL A 86 -21.87 -21.40 2.76
N LEU A 87 -21.74 -21.11 1.47
CA LEU A 87 -22.75 -20.37 0.71
C LEU A 87 -24.09 -21.13 0.64
N ALA A 88 -24.07 -22.46 0.63
CA ALA A 88 -25.27 -23.30 0.58
C ALA A 88 -26.09 -23.32 1.90
N ARG A 89 -25.55 -22.79 3.01
CA ARG A 89 -26.19 -22.89 4.35
C ARG A 89 -27.41 -21.98 4.57
N SER A 90 -27.52 -20.91 3.79
CA SER A 90 -28.57 -19.91 3.93
C SER A 90 -29.16 -19.60 2.56
N PRO A 91 -30.46 -19.29 2.46
CA PRO A 91 -31.02 -18.59 1.30
C PRO A 91 -30.26 -17.27 1.05
N ARG A 92 -30.13 -16.86 -0.23
CA ARG A 92 -29.31 -15.71 -0.65
C ARG A 92 -29.96 -14.96 -1.82
N ILE A 93 -29.68 -13.67 -1.92
CA ILE A 93 -29.98 -12.83 -3.10
C ILE A 93 -28.74 -12.75 -3.97
N ARG A 94 -28.86 -12.89 -5.29
CA ARG A 94 -27.74 -12.75 -6.22
C ARG A 94 -27.37 -11.29 -6.41
N ILE A 95 -26.08 -10.99 -6.49
CA ILE A 95 -25.56 -9.70 -6.92
C ILE A 95 -25.15 -9.84 -8.39
N GLU A 96 -25.74 -9.02 -9.26
CA GLU A 96 -25.42 -9.01 -10.67
C GLU A 96 -25.31 -7.58 -11.19
N THR A 97 -24.07 -7.11 -11.34
CA THR A 97 -23.75 -5.80 -11.94
C THR A 97 -22.70 -5.97 -13.03
N PRO A 98 -22.37 -4.93 -13.81
CA PRO A 98 -21.24 -4.97 -14.73
C PRO A 98 -19.89 -5.26 -14.04
N ALA A 99 -19.65 -4.70 -12.85
CA ALA A 99 -18.38 -4.84 -12.13
C ALA A 99 -18.36 -5.89 -11.02
N LEU A 100 -19.53 -6.35 -10.56
CA LEU A 100 -19.66 -7.26 -9.41
C LEU A 100 -20.48 -8.51 -9.72
N SER A 101 -20.05 -9.64 -9.18
CA SER A 101 -20.83 -10.86 -9.04
C SER A 101 -20.81 -11.33 -7.58
N GLY A 102 -21.76 -12.17 -7.19
CA GLY A 102 -21.78 -12.75 -5.84
C GLY A 102 -23.19 -12.85 -5.29
N SER A 103 -23.33 -12.70 -3.97
CA SER A 103 -24.61 -12.83 -3.29
C SER A 103 -24.64 -12.24 -1.88
N ILE A 104 -25.83 -12.01 -1.36
CA ILE A 104 -26.10 -11.48 -0.01
C ILE A 104 -26.84 -12.55 0.78
N ALA A 105 -26.36 -12.88 1.97
CA ALA A 105 -27.01 -13.85 2.85
C ALA A 105 -28.34 -13.29 3.40
N LEU A 106 -29.44 -14.03 3.25
CA LEU A 106 -30.71 -13.68 3.92
C LEU A 106 -30.66 -13.92 5.43
N LYS A 107 -29.86 -14.90 5.89
CA LYS A 107 -29.51 -15.01 7.29
C LYS A 107 -28.49 -13.92 7.66
N GLY A 108 -28.83 -13.08 8.62
CA GLY A 108 -28.06 -11.91 9.04
C GLY A 108 -28.20 -10.69 8.13
N GLY A 109 -28.60 -10.85 6.86
CA GLY A 109 -28.70 -9.74 5.91
C GLY A 109 -27.32 -9.13 5.58
N ARG A 110 -26.28 -9.97 5.50
CA ARG A 110 -24.87 -9.54 5.34
C ARG A 110 -24.42 -9.57 3.89
N ILE A 111 -23.53 -8.62 3.56
CA ILE A 111 -22.82 -8.58 2.28
C ILE A 111 -21.48 -9.28 2.49
N ASP A 112 -21.42 -10.56 2.14
CA ASP A 112 -20.34 -11.49 2.51
C ASP A 112 -19.84 -12.38 1.36
N ASP A 113 -20.40 -12.25 0.16
CA ASP A 113 -19.94 -12.88 -1.08
C ASP A 113 -19.93 -11.85 -2.20
N VAL A 114 -18.75 -11.28 -2.47
CA VAL A 114 -18.54 -10.29 -3.52
C VAL A 114 -17.29 -10.66 -4.29
N LYS A 115 -17.43 -10.78 -5.61
CA LYS A 115 -16.36 -11.01 -6.57
C LYS A 115 -16.29 -9.83 -7.54
N LEU A 116 -15.08 -9.50 -7.99
CA LEU A 116 -14.81 -8.37 -8.86
C LEU A 116 -14.72 -8.85 -10.32
N LYS A 117 -15.76 -8.59 -11.11
CA LYS A 117 -15.78 -8.95 -12.54
C LYS A 117 -14.70 -8.16 -13.28
N GLY A 118 -14.04 -8.83 -14.23
CA GLY A 118 -12.95 -8.24 -15.01
C GLY A 118 -11.61 -8.15 -14.26
N TYR A 119 -11.54 -8.60 -13.00
CA TYR A 119 -10.28 -8.76 -12.28
C TYR A 119 -10.05 -10.22 -11.98
N HIS A 120 -8.96 -10.76 -12.53
CA HIS A 120 -8.61 -12.17 -12.41
C HIS A 120 -7.39 -12.36 -11.51
N GLU A 121 -7.21 -13.53 -10.91
CA GLU A 121 -6.04 -13.87 -10.08
C GLU A 121 -4.73 -13.78 -10.87
N THR A 122 -4.76 -14.14 -12.16
CA THR A 122 -3.60 -14.10 -13.06
C THR A 122 -3.93 -13.31 -14.34
N VAL A 123 -2.93 -13.09 -15.19
CA VAL A 123 -3.10 -12.44 -16.51
C VAL A 123 -3.93 -13.27 -17.50
N ASP A 124 -4.20 -14.55 -17.22
CA ASP A 124 -5.11 -15.37 -18.03
C ASP A 124 -6.57 -15.01 -17.69
N ASP A 125 -7.33 -14.55 -18.68
CA ASP A 125 -8.76 -14.22 -18.56
C ASP A 125 -9.63 -15.42 -18.11
N LYS A 126 -9.11 -16.65 -18.21
CA LYS A 126 -9.79 -17.86 -17.71
C LYS A 126 -9.49 -18.16 -16.25
N SER A 127 -8.52 -17.48 -15.64
CA SER A 127 -8.23 -17.66 -14.22
C SER A 127 -9.39 -17.15 -13.35
N PRO A 128 -9.53 -17.62 -12.10
CA PRO A 128 -10.63 -17.21 -11.23
C PRO A 128 -10.71 -15.69 -11.07
N GLU A 129 -11.94 -15.16 -11.00
CA GLU A 129 -12.18 -13.77 -10.61
C GLU A 129 -11.73 -13.53 -9.17
N ILE A 130 -11.27 -12.30 -8.87
CA ILE A 130 -10.88 -11.90 -7.53
C ILE A 130 -12.09 -11.95 -6.59
N VAL A 131 -11.98 -12.78 -5.57
CA VAL A 131 -12.94 -12.85 -4.46
C VAL A 131 -12.57 -11.80 -3.42
N LEU A 132 -13.37 -10.73 -3.32
CA LEU A 132 -13.17 -9.70 -2.30
C LEU A 132 -13.72 -10.16 -0.95
N PHE A 133 -14.98 -10.60 -0.92
CA PHE A 133 -15.64 -11.05 0.31
C PHE A 133 -15.86 -12.55 0.35
N SER A 134 -15.69 -13.11 1.55
CA SER A 134 -15.97 -14.51 1.86
C SER A 134 -16.73 -14.64 3.18
N PRO A 135 -17.73 -15.53 3.22
CA PRO A 135 -18.67 -15.62 4.34
C PRO A 135 -18.04 -16.18 5.62
N ALA A 136 -18.65 -15.86 6.76
CA ALA A 136 -18.32 -16.53 8.02
C ALA A 136 -18.52 -18.05 7.87
N GLY A 137 -17.51 -18.83 8.25
CA GLY A 137 -17.41 -20.27 8.03
C GLY A 137 -16.22 -20.67 7.17
N THR A 138 -15.69 -19.75 6.35
CA THR A 138 -14.50 -19.99 5.51
C THR A 138 -13.20 -19.81 6.29
N GLU A 139 -12.06 -20.03 5.62
CA GLU A 139 -10.71 -19.89 6.20
C GLU A 139 -10.38 -18.44 6.57
N THR A 140 -10.63 -17.50 5.66
CA THR A 140 -10.37 -16.06 5.85
C THR A 140 -11.63 -15.22 5.61
N PRO A 141 -12.66 -15.31 6.49
CA PRO A 141 -13.89 -14.52 6.35
C PRO A 141 -13.59 -13.03 6.21
N TYR A 142 -14.26 -12.39 5.25
CA TYR A 142 -14.19 -10.97 5.02
C TYR A 142 -15.55 -10.48 4.52
N TYR A 143 -16.22 -9.63 5.30
CA TYR A 143 -17.60 -9.23 5.02
C TYR A 143 -17.92 -7.85 5.59
N ALA A 144 -19.05 -7.31 5.15
CA ALA A 144 -19.65 -6.11 5.71
C ALA A 144 -21.00 -6.41 6.38
N GLU A 145 -21.27 -5.71 7.47
CA GLU A 145 -22.48 -5.85 8.28
C GLU A 145 -23.06 -4.47 8.59
N PHE A 146 -24.39 -4.43 8.62
CA PHE A 146 -25.19 -3.24 8.92
C PHE A 146 -26.20 -3.65 9.98
N GLY A 147 -26.59 -2.71 10.83
CA GLY A 147 -27.68 -2.98 11.76
C GLY A 147 -27.89 -1.89 12.78
N TRP A 148 -28.52 -2.30 13.87
CA TRP A 148 -28.96 -1.42 14.94
C TRP A 148 -28.47 -1.94 16.27
N VAL A 149 -27.94 -1.04 17.07
CA VAL A 149 -27.86 -1.21 18.52
C VAL A 149 -29.03 -0.43 19.12
N GLY A 150 -29.67 -0.92 20.17
CA GLY A 150 -30.87 -0.27 20.71
C GLY A 150 -30.99 -0.36 22.22
N GLN A 151 -31.72 0.59 22.79
CA GLN A 151 -32.17 0.57 24.18
C GLN A 151 -33.69 0.49 24.20
N ASN A 152 -34.24 -0.35 25.08
CA ASN A 152 -35.68 -0.60 25.22
C ASN A 152 -36.39 -1.06 23.92
N ALA A 153 -35.64 -1.58 22.95
CA ALA A 153 -36.12 -1.89 21.60
C ALA A 153 -36.57 -3.35 21.39
N GLY A 154 -36.57 -4.18 22.44
CA GLY A 154 -36.80 -5.62 22.31
C GLY A 154 -35.73 -6.32 21.45
N PRO A 155 -36.06 -7.45 20.80
CA PRO A 155 -35.14 -8.11 19.87
C PRO A 155 -34.81 -7.22 18.68
N LEU A 156 -33.52 -7.15 18.34
CA LEU A 156 -33.00 -6.44 17.17
C LEU A 156 -32.50 -7.46 16.14
N PRO A 157 -32.41 -7.08 14.85
CA PRO A 157 -31.81 -7.95 13.85
C PRO A 157 -30.37 -8.31 14.25
N THR A 158 -30.09 -9.61 14.28
CA THR A 158 -28.78 -10.18 14.58
C THR A 158 -28.27 -10.99 13.40
N ASN A 159 -27.07 -11.51 13.59
CA ASN A 159 -26.40 -12.43 12.69
C ASN A 159 -27.13 -13.75 12.41
N ASP A 160 -28.13 -14.09 13.22
CA ASP A 160 -28.97 -15.26 13.02
C ASP A 160 -30.36 -14.94 12.47
N THR A 161 -30.69 -13.66 12.30
CA THR A 161 -32.00 -13.21 11.80
C THR A 161 -32.21 -13.62 10.35
N LEU A 162 -33.28 -14.36 10.08
CA LEU A 162 -33.65 -14.72 8.71
C LEU A 162 -34.57 -13.64 8.12
N TRP A 163 -34.06 -12.88 7.16
CA TRP A 163 -34.79 -11.81 6.48
C TRP A 163 -35.65 -12.35 5.33
N THR A 164 -36.78 -11.68 5.10
CA THR A 164 -37.63 -11.92 3.91
C THR A 164 -37.32 -10.90 2.83
N ALA A 165 -36.95 -11.36 1.64
CA ALA A 165 -36.59 -10.50 0.51
C ALA A 165 -37.77 -10.22 -0.42
N SER A 166 -37.79 -9.02 -1.01
CA SER A 166 -38.76 -8.64 -2.04
C SER A 166 -38.44 -9.17 -3.44
N GLY A 167 -37.28 -9.80 -3.64
CA GLY A 167 -36.83 -10.36 -4.92
C GLY A 167 -35.52 -11.13 -4.78
N GLU A 168 -35.06 -11.71 -5.88
CA GLU A 168 -33.95 -12.69 -5.88
C GLU A 168 -32.62 -12.14 -6.40
N THR A 169 -32.63 -11.02 -7.14
CA THR A 169 -31.43 -10.46 -7.77
C THR A 169 -31.34 -8.96 -7.51
N LEU A 170 -30.17 -8.51 -7.06
CA LEU A 170 -29.79 -7.13 -6.85
C LEU A 170 -28.93 -6.65 -8.03
N SER A 171 -29.40 -5.64 -8.74
CA SER A 171 -28.75 -5.07 -9.94
C SER A 171 -28.90 -3.54 -9.97
N PRO A 172 -28.11 -2.82 -10.80
CA PRO A 172 -28.19 -1.37 -10.90
C PRO A 172 -29.61 -0.91 -11.26
N GLY A 173 -30.17 0.00 -10.47
CA GLY A 173 -31.54 0.50 -10.65
C GLY A 173 -32.66 -0.45 -10.17
N MET A 174 -32.32 -1.63 -9.62
CA MET A 174 -33.27 -2.62 -9.09
C MET A 174 -32.98 -2.89 -7.60
N PRO A 175 -33.38 -2.00 -6.69
CA PRO A 175 -33.15 -2.19 -5.27
C PRO A 175 -33.99 -3.34 -4.71
N ILE A 176 -33.47 -4.04 -3.70
CA ILE A 176 -34.16 -5.12 -2.99
C ILE A 176 -34.41 -4.71 -1.54
N THR A 177 -35.63 -4.95 -1.06
CA THR A 177 -36.00 -4.73 0.33
C THR A 177 -35.98 -6.06 1.08
N LEU A 178 -35.16 -6.12 2.12
CA LEU A 178 -35.23 -7.13 3.16
C LEU A 178 -36.16 -6.66 4.27
N SER A 179 -37.04 -7.52 4.77
CA SER A 179 -37.97 -7.21 5.85
C SER A 179 -37.91 -8.24 6.96
N TRP A 180 -38.05 -7.76 8.20
CA TRP A 180 -38.13 -8.59 9.39
C TRP A 180 -38.96 -7.89 10.46
N ASP A 181 -39.90 -8.61 11.06
CA ASP A 181 -40.71 -8.16 12.19
C ASP A 181 -40.16 -8.82 13.46
N ASN A 182 -39.84 -8.02 14.47
CA ASN A 182 -39.27 -8.55 15.70
C ASN A 182 -40.33 -9.18 16.64
N GLY A 183 -41.62 -9.10 16.30
CA GLY A 183 -42.73 -9.59 17.11
C GLY A 183 -42.99 -8.78 18.39
N ALA A 184 -42.24 -7.70 18.61
CA ALA A 184 -42.31 -6.83 19.78
C ALA A 184 -42.71 -5.38 19.39
N GLY A 185 -43.31 -5.22 18.20
CA GLY A 185 -43.83 -3.93 17.73
C GLY A 185 -42.82 -3.10 16.93
N LEU A 186 -41.66 -3.64 16.53
CA LEU A 186 -40.77 -2.97 15.59
C LEU A 186 -40.66 -3.76 14.28
N VAL A 187 -40.85 -3.06 13.16
CA VAL A 187 -40.68 -3.63 11.82
C VAL A 187 -39.43 -3.04 11.19
N PHE A 188 -38.47 -3.90 10.86
CA PHE A 188 -37.20 -3.54 10.25
C PHE A 188 -37.28 -3.76 8.74
N ARG A 189 -36.81 -2.78 7.97
CA ARG A 189 -36.64 -2.88 6.53
C ARG A 189 -35.22 -2.47 6.16
N ARG A 190 -34.55 -3.26 5.34
CA ARG A 190 -33.24 -2.95 4.77
C ARG A 190 -33.35 -2.88 3.26
N ILE A 191 -33.24 -1.69 2.71
CA ILE A 191 -33.30 -1.43 1.28
C ILE A 191 -31.87 -1.41 0.76
N LEU A 192 -31.54 -2.39 -0.06
CA LEU A 192 -30.24 -2.58 -0.69
C LEU A 192 -30.28 -2.07 -2.12
N ALA A 193 -29.38 -1.18 -2.46
CA ALA A 193 -29.10 -0.78 -3.83
C ALA A 193 -27.59 -0.96 -4.11
N VAL A 194 -27.26 -1.24 -5.36
CA VAL A 194 -25.88 -1.30 -5.85
C VAL A 194 -25.79 -0.51 -7.15
N ASP A 195 -24.68 0.17 -7.38
CA ASP A 195 -24.43 0.83 -8.66
C ASP A 195 -23.81 -0.14 -9.68
N ASP A 196 -23.47 0.38 -10.85
CA ASP A 196 -22.83 -0.39 -11.92
C ASP A 196 -21.37 -0.76 -11.63
N LYS A 197 -20.80 -0.21 -10.55
CA LYS A 197 -19.41 -0.36 -10.13
C LYS A 197 -19.33 -1.03 -8.75
N PHE A 198 -18.88 -0.33 -7.71
CA PHE A 198 -18.45 -0.91 -6.43
C PHE A 198 -19.16 -0.34 -5.20
N MET A 199 -20.21 0.47 -5.39
CA MET A 199 -20.86 1.16 -4.29
C MET A 199 -22.23 0.54 -4.00
N PHE A 200 -22.37 0.00 -2.79
CA PHE A 200 -23.65 -0.37 -2.23
C PHE A 200 -24.21 0.79 -1.41
N THR A 201 -25.51 1.05 -1.55
CA THR A 201 -26.27 1.93 -0.66
C THR A 201 -27.22 1.08 0.16
N VAL A 202 -27.09 1.17 1.48
CA VAL A 202 -27.90 0.45 2.45
C VAL A 202 -28.74 1.47 3.21
N ARG A 203 -30.04 1.46 2.96
CA ARG A 203 -31.01 2.27 3.71
C ARG A 203 -31.79 1.36 4.65
N ASP A 204 -31.46 1.45 5.93
CA ASP A 204 -32.19 0.76 6.98
C ASP A 204 -33.30 1.66 7.54
N GLU A 205 -34.49 1.08 7.68
CA GLU A 205 -35.67 1.71 8.25
C GLU A 205 -36.20 0.88 9.42
N VAL A 206 -36.65 1.56 10.46
CA VAL A 206 -37.34 0.94 11.60
C VAL A 206 -38.62 1.69 11.87
N GLU A 207 -39.74 0.99 11.71
CA GLU A 207 -41.08 1.47 12.02
C GLU A 207 -41.47 1.01 13.42
N ASN A 208 -41.81 1.95 14.31
CA ASN A 208 -42.26 1.63 15.65
C ASN A 208 -43.79 1.54 15.70
N LYS A 209 -44.31 0.31 15.72
CA LYS A 209 -45.72 -0.02 15.94
C LYS A 209 -46.06 -0.31 17.40
N GLY A 210 -45.07 -0.22 18.29
CA GLY A 210 -45.23 -0.41 19.73
C GLY A 210 -45.85 0.80 20.42
N ALA A 211 -46.00 0.71 21.74
CA ALA A 211 -46.61 1.76 22.57
C ALA A 211 -45.59 2.72 23.21
N GLY A 212 -44.30 2.40 23.20
CA GLY A 212 -43.24 3.20 23.83
C GLY A 212 -42.19 3.66 22.83
N ALA A 213 -41.52 4.77 23.15
CA ALA A 213 -40.37 5.26 22.38
C ALA A 213 -39.17 4.32 22.52
N VAL A 214 -38.44 4.12 21.42
CA VAL A 214 -37.22 3.30 21.39
C VAL A 214 -36.04 4.13 20.89
N THR A 215 -34.85 3.94 21.47
CA THR A 215 -33.63 4.64 21.00
C THR A 215 -32.75 3.67 20.24
N LEU A 216 -32.42 4.01 18.99
CA LEU A 216 -31.63 3.18 18.10
C LEU A 216 -30.37 3.90 17.61
N TYR A 217 -29.28 3.15 17.52
CA TYR A 217 -27.95 3.56 17.10
C TYR A 217 -27.60 2.73 15.86
N PRO A 218 -27.76 3.29 14.64
CA PRO A 218 -27.37 2.59 13.42
C PRO A 218 -25.86 2.39 13.37
N TYR A 219 -25.42 1.21 12.95
CA TYR A 219 -24.00 0.90 12.76
C TYR A 219 -23.75 0.24 11.41
N SER A 220 -22.53 0.42 10.93
CA SER A 220 -21.97 -0.35 9.82
C SER A 220 -20.54 -0.74 10.15
N LEU A 221 -20.11 -1.90 9.67
CA LEU A 221 -18.77 -2.39 9.87
C LEU A 221 -18.27 -3.21 8.69
N VAL A 222 -16.95 -3.27 8.58
CA VAL A 222 -16.20 -4.14 7.69
C VAL A 222 -15.30 -4.99 8.60
N SER A 223 -15.43 -6.32 8.53
CA SER A 223 -14.72 -7.26 9.41
C SER A 223 -13.95 -8.29 8.60
N ARG A 224 -12.66 -8.46 8.93
CA ARG A 224 -11.74 -9.42 8.31
C ARG A 224 -11.12 -10.34 9.36
N TRP A 225 -11.20 -11.63 9.11
CA TRP A 225 -10.69 -12.68 10.00
C TRP A 225 -9.36 -13.22 9.48
N GLY A 226 -8.40 -13.35 10.39
CA GLY A 226 -7.03 -13.70 10.08
C GLY A 226 -6.24 -12.50 9.55
N LYS A 227 -4.93 -12.48 9.85
CA LYS A 227 -4.02 -11.50 9.26
C LYS A 227 -3.80 -11.89 7.79
N PRO A 228 -4.16 -11.05 6.81
CA PRO A 228 -3.92 -11.35 5.41
C PRO A 228 -2.41 -11.33 5.12
N HIS A 229 -2.03 -11.99 4.03
CA HIS A 229 -0.68 -11.84 3.49
C HIS A 229 -0.52 -10.40 2.98
N THR A 230 0.30 -9.59 3.65
CA THR A 230 0.71 -8.26 3.18
C THR A 230 1.99 -8.37 2.37
N GLN A 231 2.17 -7.51 1.37
CA GLN A 231 3.39 -7.51 0.55
C GLN A 231 4.59 -6.90 1.30
N GLY A 232 4.34 -6.16 2.39
CA GLY A 232 5.40 -5.66 3.28
C GLY A 232 6.27 -4.54 2.69
N TYR A 233 5.82 -3.90 1.61
CA TYR A 233 6.53 -2.78 1.01
C TYR A 233 6.30 -1.50 1.79
N TYR A 234 7.37 -0.82 2.21
CA TYR A 234 7.31 0.49 2.87
C TYR A 234 6.62 1.60 2.06
N VAL A 235 6.46 1.39 0.76
CA VAL A 235 5.78 2.33 -0.14
C VAL A 235 4.29 2.01 -0.33
N LEU A 236 3.71 1.12 0.47
CA LEU A 236 2.30 0.78 0.40
C LEU A 236 1.75 0.59 1.82
N HIS A 237 0.65 1.28 2.12
CA HIS A 237 -0.16 0.98 3.29
C HIS A 237 -1.13 -0.19 3.01
N GLU A 238 -1.14 -1.17 3.91
CA GLU A 238 -2.10 -2.28 3.96
C GLU A 238 -2.59 -2.44 5.41
N GLY A 239 -3.90 -2.50 5.61
CA GLY A 239 -4.51 -2.55 6.93
C GLY A 239 -5.76 -1.67 7.05
N MET A 240 -5.97 -1.12 8.24
CA MET A 240 -7.11 -0.22 8.49
C MET A 240 -6.82 1.16 7.90
N ILE A 241 -7.84 1.75 7.28
CA ILE A 241 -7.74 3.08 6.67
C ILE A 241 -9.05 3.84 6.85
N GLY A 242 -8.97 5.15 7.03
CA GLY A 242 -10.16 6.00 7.09
C GLY A 242 -9.84 7.47 7.13
N VAL A 243 -10.79 8.29 6.69
CA VAL A 243 -10.77 9.73 6.94
C VAL A 243 -11.78 10.01 8.04
N LEU A 244 -11.32 10.53 9.18
CA LEU A 244 -12.16 10.74 10.36
C LEU A 244 -12.31 12.23 10.64
N GLY A 245 -13.23 12.86 9.90
CA GLY A 245 -13.64 14.24 10.16
C GLY A 245 -12.46 15.21 10.11
N ASN A 246 -12.12 15.83 11.25
CA ASN A 246 -11.03 16.80 11.34
C ASN A 246 -9.67 16.17 11.72
N ASP A 247 -9.67 14.93 12.21
CA ASP A 247 -8.45 14.15 12.44
C ASP A 247 -7.78 13.72 11.11
N GLY A 248 -8.48 13.89 9.99
CA GLY A 248 -7.96 13.59 8.65
C GLY A 248 -7.75 12.10 8.42
N LEU A 249 -6.77 11.76 7.57
CA LEU A 249 -6.41 10.39 7.22
C LEU A 249 -5.79 9.65 8.43
N GLN A 250 -6.32 8.46 8.72
CA GLN A 250 -5.83 7.54 9.74
C GLN A 250 -5.46 6.22 9.07
N GLU A 251 -4.23 5.79 9.26
CA GLU A 251 -3.66 4.57 8.67
C GLU A 251 -3.06 3.71 9.77
N TYR A 252 -3.59 2.49 9.91
CA TYR A 252 -3.17 1.54 10.93
C TYR A 252 -2.84 0.20 10.30
N THR A 253 -1.56 -0.17 10.31
CA THR A 253 -1.16 -1.52 9.93
C THR A 253 -1.70 -2.52 10.97
N TYR A 254 -1.86 -3.77 10.58
CA TYR A 254 -2.29 -4.84 11.49
C TYR A 254 -1.40 -4.92 12.75
N ASP A 255 -0.09 -4.73 12.60
CA ASP A 255 0.86 -4.78 13.73
C ASP A 255 0.84 -3.50 14.61
N HIS A 256 0.44 -2.36 14.05
CA HIS A 256 0.24 -1.14 14.83
C HIS A 256 -1.04 -1.21 15.66
N LEU A 257 -2.11 -1.78 15.11
CA LEU A 257 -3.36 -1.97 15.82
C LEU A 257 -3.20 -2.89 17.04
N ALA A 258 -2.36 -3.93 16.94
CA ALA A 258 -2.02 -4.83 18.04
C ALA A 258 -1.33 -4.15 19.23
N LYS A 259 -0.75 -2.97 19.02
CA LYS A 259 -0.06 -2.17 20.04
C LYS A 259 -0.97 -1.11 20.68
N GLU A 260 -2.17 -0.91 20.16
CA GLU A 260 -3.15 -0.01 20.76
C GLU A 260 -3.62 -0.52 22.12
N GLY A 261 -4.18 0.42 22.90
CA GLY A 261 -4.73 0.12 24.23
C GLY A 261 -5.95 -0.81 24.16
N ALA A 262 -6.34 -1.33 25.33
CA ALA A 262 -7.59 -2.06 25.44
C ALA A 262 -8.76 -1.17 25.02
N TYR A 263 -9.62 -1.71 24.15
CA TYR A 263 -10.79 -1.02 23.63
C TYR A 263 -12.02 -1.87 23.90
N GLY A 264 -12.86 -1.44 24.84
CA GLY A 264 -14.04 -2.20 25.26
C GLY A 264 -13.71 -3.40 26.14
N GLY A 265 -14.18 -4.60 25.76
CA GLY A 265 -14.09 -5.82 26.56
C GLY A 265 -12.70 -6.48 26.61
N ALA A 266 -12.53 -7.46 27.50
CA ALA A 266 -11.31 -8.27 27.58
C ALA A 266 -11.06 -8.96 26.23
N ASN A 267 -9.86 -8.79 25.66
CA ASN A 267 -9.40 -9.30 24.34
C ASN A 267 -9.67 -8.43 23.11
N THR A 268 -10.10 -7.17 23.28
CA THR A 268 -10.19 -6.22 22.17
C THR A 268 -9.23 -5.05 22.40
N LYS A 269 -8.44 -4.74 21.38
CA LYS A 269 -7.56 -3.57 21.31
C LYS A 269 -8.00 -2.67 20.18
N GLY A 270 -7.72 -1.39 20.28
CA GLY A 270 -8.06 -0.48 19.20
C GLY A 270 -8.16 0.96 19.63
N LYS A 271 -8.64 1.77 18.68
CA LYS A 271 -8.82 3.20 18.84
C LYS A 271 -10.14 3.63 18.23
N ALA A 272 -10.80 4.58 18.88
CA ALA A 272 -12.01 5.19 18.38
C ALA A 272 -11.93 6.71 18.41
N TRP A 273 -12.69 7.31 17.51
CA TRP A 273 -12.85 8.73 17.32
C TRP A 273 -14.33 9.04 17.44
N SER A 274 -14.70 9.92 18.37
CA SER A 274 -16.09 10.26 18.66
C SER A 274 -16.45 11.62 18.05
N ASN A 275 -17.75 11.84 17.79
CA ASN A 275 -18.25 13.08 17.19
C ASN A 275 -17.58 13.42 15.84
N VAL A 276 -17.26 12.38 15.07
CA VAL A 276 -16.71 12.51 13.72
C VAL A 276 -17.84 12.83 12.76
N THR A 277 -17.60 13.74 11.81
CA THR A 277 -18.57 14.06 10.75
C THR A 277 -17.89 14.00 9.39
N GLY A 278 -18.49 13.25 8.47
CA GLY A 278 -17.93 12.97 7.15
C GLY A 278 -16.75 12.00 7.15
N GLY A 279 -16.39 11.54 5.95
CA GLY A 279 -15.30 10.59 5.71
C GLY A 279 -15.79 9.14 5.66
N PHE A 280 -14.92 8.21 6.03
CA PHE A 280 -15.14 6.76 5.93
C PHE A 280 -14.20 5.99 6.84
N VAL A 281 -14.51 4.71 7.09
CA VAL A 281 -13.61 3.75 7.76
C VAL A 281 -13.62 2.42 7.02
N GLY A 282 -12.48 1.77 6.89
CA GLY A 282 -12.37 0.56 6.11
C GLY A 282 -11.07 -0.20 6.30
N ILE A 283 -10.90 -1.20 5.44
CA ILE A 283 -9.72 -2.04 5.31
C ILE A 283 -9.26 -1.97 3.86
N THR A 284 -7.97 -1.75 3.64
CA THR A 284 -7.36 -1.60 2.32
C THR A 284 -6.22 -2.60 2.14
N ASP A 285 -6.20 -3.21 0.95
CA ASP A 285 -5.11 -4.02 0.41
C ASP A 285 -4.40 -3.22 -0.69
N LYS A 286 -3.38 -3.77 -1.36
CA LYS A 286 -2.72 -3.12 -2.49
C LYS A 286 -3.69 -2.53 -3.53
N TYR A 287 -4.63 -3.33 -4.01
CA TYR A 287 -5.53 -2.99 -5.11
C TYR A 287 -7.01 -2.92 -4.76
N TRP A 288 -7.40 -3.48 -3.61
CA TRP A 288 -8.78 -3.65 -3.21
C TRP A 288 -9.03 -2.94 -1.90
N ALA A 289 -10.27 -2.55 -1.65
CA ALA A 289 -10.67 -2.09 -0.33
C ALA A 289 -12.14 -2.38 -0.06
N ALA A 290 -12.48 -2.45 1.21
CA ALA A 290 -13.86 -2.30 1.65
C ALA A 290 -13.98 -1.27 2.76
N ALA A 291 -14.98 -0.40 2.66
CA ALA A 291 -15.17 0.70 3.59
C ALA A 291 -16.63 1.00 3.88
N ALA A 292 -16.95 1.12 5.16
CA ALA A 292 -18.18 1.67 5.66
C ALA A 292 -18.13 3.21 5.55
N ILE A 293 -19.11 3.77 4.88
CA ILE A 293 -19.22 5.20 4.60
C ILE A 293 -20.52 5.69 5.26
N PRO A 294 -20.43 6.42 6.40
CA PRO A 294 -21.59 6.99 7.05
C PRO A 294 -22.23 8.08 6.19
N ASP A 295 -23.43 8.51 6.60
CA ASP A 295 -23.96 9.79 6.16
C ASP A 295 -22.96 10.91 6.53
N GLN A 296 -22.70 11.81 5.57
CA GLN A 296 -21.61 12.78 5.64
C GLN A 296 -21.95 14.00 6.51
N GLN A 297 -23.18 14.12 6.98
CA GLN A 297 -23.68 15.27 7.75
C GLN A 297 -23.99 14.90 9.21
N THR A 298 -24.24 13.62 9.51
CA THR A 298 -24.48 13.17 10.89
C THR A 298 -23.20 12.80 11.63
N PRO A 299 -23.08 13.18 12.91
CA PRO A 299 -22.02 12.71 13.79
C PRO A 299 -22.06 11.19 13.99
N TYR A 300 -20.88 10.60 14.12
CA TYR A 300 -20.69 9.19 14.43
C TYR A 300 -19.42 8.95 15.26
N THR A 301 -19.34 7.77 15.87
CA THR A 301 -18.10 7.19 16.38
C THR A 301 -17.51 6.25 15.34
N GLY A 302 -16.29 6.54 14.87
CA GLY A 302 -15.50 5.63 14.04
C GLY A 302 -14.53 4.84 14.93
N ALA A 303 -14.28 3.58 14.63
CA ALA A 303 -13.33 2.76 15.37
C ALA A 303 -12.56 1.79 14.48
N PHE A 304 -11.31 1.53 14.86
CA PHE A 304 -10.50 0.41 14.38
C PHE A 304 -10.20 -0.49 15.56
N THR A 305 -10.51 -1.77 15.41
CA THR A 305 -10.32 -2.75 16.48
C THR A 305 -9.70 -4.04 15.97
N GLU A 306 -8.90 -4.64 16.84
CA GLU A 306 -8.43 -6.01 16.74
C GLU A 306 -8.96 -6.78 17.95
N ARG A 307 -9.63 -7.90 17.68
CA ARG A 307 -10.12 -8.82 18.70
C ARG A 307 -9.50 -10.19 18.51
N THR A 308 -9.12 -10.84 19.59
CA THR A 308 -8.75 -12.27 19.54
C THR A 308 -9.98 -13.14 19.74
N ASP A 309 -10.28 -14.00 18.76
CA ASP A 309 -11.34 -14.99 18.81
C ASP A 309 -10.75 -16.40 18.69
N GLY A 310 -10.65 -17.11 19.82
CA GLY A 310 -9.92 -18.37 19.89
C GLY A 310 -8.45 -18.20 19.48
N ARG A 311 -8.07 -18.74 18.32
CA ARG A 311 -6.71 -18.62 17.75
C ARG A 311 -6.60 -17.58 16.63
N THR A 312 -7.70 -16.95 16.25
CA THR A 312 -7.78 -16.09 15.07
C THR A 312 -7.93 -14.63 15.49
N GLN A 313 -7.14 -13.75 14.88
CA GLN A 313 -7.31 -12.31 15.02
C GLN A 313 -8.43 -11.83 14.10
N VAL A 314 -9.31 -10.98 14.62
CA VAL A 314 -10.40 -10.36 13.88
C VAL A 314 -10.15 -8.86 13.85
N TYR A 315 -10.02 -8.32 12.64
CA TYR A 315 -9.81 -6.89 12.40
C TYR A 315 -11.12 -6.27 11.94
N GLN A 316 -11.46 -5.12 12.51
CA GLN A 316 -12.74 -4.46 12.23
C GLN A 316 -12.58 -2.96 12.11
N ALA A 317 -13.17 -2.40 11.04
CA ALA A 317 -13.45 -0.99 10.90
C ALA A 317 -14.95 -0.77 11.09
N SER A 318 -15.35 0.06 12.04
CA SER A 318 -16.77 0.26 12.36
C SER A 318 -17.14 1.73 12.51
N VAL A 319 -18.37 2.01 12.13
CA VAL A 319 -19.09 3.26 12.30
C VAL A 319 -20.28 2.97 13.20
N ARG A 320 -20.48 3.78 14.23
CA ARG A 320 -21.70 3.81 15.02
C ARG A 320 -22.23 5.23 15.09
N ALA A 321 -23.39 5.48 14.50
CA ALA A 321 -24.04 6.78 14.55
C ALA A 321 -24.65 7.04 15.93
N ASP A 322 -24.93 8.31 16.22
CA ASP A 322 -25.58 8.71 17.46
C ASP A 322 -27.01 8.14 17.58
N GLY A 323 -27.45 8.01 18.84
CA GLY A 323 -28.76 7.45 19.17
C GLY A 323 -29.90 8.35 18.72
N ARG A 324 -30.88 7.78 18.03
CA ARG A 324 -32.09 8.47 17.57
C ARG A 324 -33.31 7.80 18.17
N SER A 325 -34.19 8.61 18.79
CA SER A 325 -35.48 8.14 19.30
C SER A 325 -36.45 7.88 18.16
N VAL A 326 -37.24 6.82 18.27
CA VAL A 326 -38.33 6.47 17.38
C VAL A 326 -39.60 6.39 18.21
N GLU A 327 -40.44 7.41 18.10
CA GLU A 327 -41.72 7.48 18.79
C GLU A 327 -42.73 6.46 18.24
N PRO A 328 -43.75 6.07 19.02
CA PRO A 328 -44.86 5.25 18.52
C PRO A 328 -45.49 5.81 17.24
N GLY A 329 -45.66 4.97 16.22
CA GLY A 329 -46.16 5.33 14.90
C GLY A 329 -45.12 6.00 13.98
N ALA A 330 -43.93 6.34 14.48
CA ALA A 330 -42.88 6.95 13.68
C ALA A 330 -42.01 5.91 12.97
N THR A 331 -41.32 6.35 11.91
CA THR A 331 -40.31 5.56 11.20
C THR A 331 -38.98 6.31 11.21
N LEU A 332 -37.93 5.61 11.60
CA LEU A 332 -36.55 6.10 11.53
C LEU A 332 -35.86 5.50 10.31
N ALA A 333 -35.21 6.33 9.49
CA ALA A 333 -34.36 5.88 8.40
C ALA A 333 -32.88 6.24 8.65
N SER A 334 -31.97 5.32 8.34
CA SER A 334 -30.52 5.54 8.28
C SER A 334 -30.02 5.10 6.92
N THR A 335 -29.29 5.96 6.21
CA THR A 335 -28.65 5.59 4.94
C THR A 335 -27.14 5.57 5.16
N GLN A 336 -26.54 4.42 4.89
CA GLN A 336 -25.10 4.21 4.92
C GLN A 336 -24.68 3.61 3.57
N ARG A 337 -23.39 3.73 3.26
CA ARG A 337 -22.83 3.17 2.03
C ARG A 337 -21.70 2.22 2.35
N LEU A 338 -21.47 1.29 1.43
CA LEU A 338 -20.34 0.38 1.44
C LEU A 338 -19.64 0.48 0.11
N PHE A 339 -18.38 0.89 0.14
CA PHE A 339 -17.48 0.60 -0.97
C PHE A 339 -16.93 -0.81 -0.77
N ALA A 340 -17.02 -1.66 -1.78
CA ALA A 340 -16.40 -2.98 -1.79
C ALA A 340 -15.93 -3.29 -3.21
N GLY A 341 -14.68 -2.95 -3.51
CA GLY A 341 -14.18 -3.10 -4.88
C GLY A 341 -12.73 -2.72 -5.11
N ALA A 342 -12.42 -2.60 -6.40
CA ALA A 342 -11.11 -2.21 -6.89
C ALA A 342 -10.88 -0.70 -6.73
N LYS A 343 -9.66 -0.32 -6.34
CA LYS A 343 -9.27 1.07 -6.11
C LYS A 343 -8.98 1.83 -7.40
N GLU A 344 -9.92 1.80 -8.34
CA GLU A 344 -9.86 2.58 -9.58
C GLU A 344 -9.89 4.07 -9.25
N VAL A 345 -8.88 4.80 -9.70
CA VAL A 345 -8.68 6.21 -9.34
C VAL A 345 -9.85 7.06 -9.83
N ASN A 346 -10.27 6.87 -11.08
CA ASN A 346 -11.36 7.64 -11.67
C ASN A 346 -12.71 7.33 -11.00
N THR A 347 -12.94 6.08 -10.58
CA THR A 347 -14.16 5.66 -9.87
C THR A 347 -14.21 6.24 -8.46
N ILE A 348 -13.12 6.13 -7.69
CA ILE A 348 -13.03 6.71 -6.34
C ILE A 348 -13.21 8.23 -6.39
N ASN A 349 -12.54 8.92 -7.32
CA ASN A 349 -12.70 10.37 -7.48
C ASN A 349 -14.13 10.76 -7.89
N ALA A 350 -14.80 9.95 -8.72
CA ALA A 350 -16.19 10.17 -9.09
C ALA A 350 -17.11 10.01 -7.88
N TYR A 351 -16.91 9.02 -7.03
CA TYR A 351 -17.66 8.85 -5.79
C TYR A 351 -17.43 9.99 -4.81
N GLU A 352 -16.19 10.42 -4.60
CA GLU A 352 -15.88 11.59 -3.79
C GLU A 352 -16.72 12.80 -4.23
N LYS A 353 -16.67 13.10 -5.54
CA LYS A 353 -17.33 14.29 -6.10
C LYS A 353 -18.85 14.17 -6.11
N ASN A 354 -19.39 13.04 -6.57
CA ASN A 354 -20.83 12.88 -6.82
C ASN A 354 -21.62 12.57 -5.54
N LEU A 355 -21.00 11.86 -4.59
CA LEU A 355 -21.63 11.48 -3.32
C LEU A 355 -21.19 12.37 -2.15
N GLY A 356 -20.24 13.29 -2.38
CA GLY A 356 -19.75 14.22 -1.36
C GLY A 356 -18.97 13.54 -0.23
N ILE A 357 -18.36 12.37 -0.49
CA ILE A 357 -17.62 11.62 0.52
C ILE A 357 -16.30 12.33 0.80
N LYS A 358 -16.13 12.83 2.03
CA LYS A 358 -14.96 13.66 2.39
C LYS A 358 -13.65 12.91 2.15
N GLN A 359 -12.82 13.44 1.24
CA GLN A 359 -11.45 12.96 0.94
C GLN A 359 -11.39 11.45 0.65
N PHE A 360 -12.36 10.94 -0.11
CA PHE A 360 -12.43 9.52 -0.43
C PHE A 360 -11.26 9.06 -1.34
N ASP A 361 -10.65 9.97 -2.08
CA ASP A 361 -9.44 9.73 -2.87
C ASP A 361 -8.23 9.29 -2.04
N LEU A 362 -8.23 9.53 -0.73
CA LEU A 362 -7.21 9.05 0.22
C LEU A 362 -7.38 7.56 0.57
N MET A 363 -8.40 6.87 0.06
CA MET A 363 -8.47 5.39 0.04
C MET A 363 -7.27 4.78 -0.72
N ILE A 364 -6.73 5.53 -1.68
CA ILE A 364 -5.49 5.21 -2.38
C ILE A 364 -4.34 5.91 -1.65
N ASP A 365 -3.36 5.14 -1.24
CA ASP A 365 -2.15 5.65 -0.58
C ASP A 365 -1.27 6.40 -1.60
N TRP A 366 -1.51 7.70 -1.78
CA TRP A 366 -0.74 8.54 -2.69
C TRP A 366 0.68 8.87 -2.19
N GLY A 367 1.02 8.47 -0.97
CA GLY A 367 2.27 8.79 -0.28
C GLY A 367 2.46 10.27 0.02
N TRP A 368 3.61 10.59 0.62
CA TRP A 368 3.95 11.96 1.03
C TRP A 368 3.95 12.95 -0.14
N PHE A 369 4.42 12.53 -1.31
CA PHE A 369 4.47 13.39 -2.51
C PHE A 369 3.15 13.38 -3.30
N HIS A 370 1.99 13.36 -2.61
CA HIS A 370 0.66 13.28 -3.25
C HIS A 370 0.41 14.39 -4.29
N PHE A 371 1.00 15.56 -4.09
CA PHE A 371 0.95 16.71 -5.00
C PHE A 371 1.76 16.49 -6.30
N ILE A 372 2.65 15.50 -6.35
CA ILE A 372 3.35 15.05 -7.56
C ILE A 372 2.69 13.78 -8.12
N THR A 373 2.37 12.80 -7.26
CA THR A 373 1.81 11.51 -7.69
C THR A 373 0.46 11.65 -8.35
N LYS A 374 -0.47 12.44 -7.80
CA LYS A 374 -1.80 12.65 -8.40
C LYS A 374 -1.72 13.28 -9.80
N PRO A 375 -1.00 14.40 -10.03
CA PRO A 375 -0.80 14.92 -11.39
C PRO A 375 -0.07 13.95 -12.32
N MET A 376 0.92 13.20 -11.81
CA MET A 376 1.65 12.19 -12.59
C MET A 376 0.71 11.10 -13.10
N PHE A 377 -0.17 10.57 -12.22
CA PHE A 377 -1.19 9.61 -12.61
C PHE A 377 -2.13 10.19 -13.66
N ARG A 378 -2.64 11.41 -13.47
CA ARG A 378 -3.51 12.06 -14.46
C ARG A 378 -2.84 12.21 -15.82
N ALA A 379 -1.54 12.50 -15.86
CA ALA A 379 -0.79 12.56 -17.10
C ALA A 379 -0.68 11.17 -17.76
N LEU A 380 -0.35 10.13 -16.98
CA LEU A 380 -0.28 8.75 -17.47
C LEU A 380 -1.64 8.27 -18.01
N ASP A 381 -2.71 8.53 -17.27
CA ASP A 381 -4.08 8.18 -17.61
C ASP A 381 -4.54 8.92 -18.87
N PHE A 382 -4.23 10.21 -18.99
CA PHE A 382 -4.51 10.99 -20.20
C PHE A 382 -3.84 10.38 -21.44
N PHE A 383 -2.55 10.07 -21.36
CA PHE A 383 -1.84 9.44 -22.49
C PHE A 383 -2.30 8.00 -22.73
N PHE A 384 -2.77 7.29 -21.70
CA PHE A 384 -3.35 5.97 -21.86
C PHE A 384 -4.65 6.05 -22.67
N HIS A 385 -5.54 7.00 -22.38
CA HIS A 385 -6.75 7.21 -23.19
C HIS A 385 -6.44 7.64 -24.63
N LEU A 386 -5.25 8.20 -24.90
CA LEU A 386 -4.81 8.56 -26.24
C LEU A 386 -4.19 7.39 -27.03
N PHE A 387 -3.39 6.53 -26.37
CA PHE A 387 -2.62 5.46 -27.03
C PHE A 387 -3.14 4.04 -26.78
N GLY A 388 -3.98 3.84 -25.76
CA GLY A 388 -4.45 2.53 -25.31
C GLY A 388 -3.39 1.66 -24.64
N ASN A 389 -2.22 2.20 -24.29
CA ASN A 389 -1.13 1.43 -23.70
C ASN A 389 -0.35 2.20 -22.62
N PHE A 390 -0.39 1.70 -21.39
CA PHE A 390 0.27 2.35 -20.25
C PHE A 390 1.79 2.38 -20.36
N GLY A 391 2.41 1.36 -20.96
CA GLY A 391 3.85 1.36 -21.23
C GLY A 391 4.26 2.51 -22.14
N VAL A 392 3.50 2.76 -23.22
CA VAL A 392 3.73 3.92 -24.09
C VAL A 392 3.51 5.24 -23.34
N SER A 393 2.46 5.34 -22.51
CA SER A 393 2.22 6.51 -21.67
C SER A 393 3.40 6.81 -20.74
N ILE A 394 3.99 5.79 -20.12
CA ILE A 394 5.21 5.92 -19.30
C ILE A 394 6.35 6.52 -20.13
N LEU A 395 6.60 6.00 -21.34
CA LEU A 395 7.68 6.50 -22.20
C LEU A 395 7.48 7.97 -22.58
N VAL A 396 6.25 8.36 -22.93
CA VAL A 396 5.89 9.73 -23.34
C VAL A 396 5.99 10.70 -22.18
N VAL A 397 5.39 10.37 -21.03
CA VAL A 397 5.48 11.21 -19.81
C VAL A 397 6.93 11.41 -19.39
N THR A 398 7.74 10.35 -19.47
CA THR A 398 9.18 10.44 -19.16
C THR A 398 9.92 11.41 -20.10
N ALA A 399 9.62 11.36 -21.41
CA ALA A 399 10.20 12.29 -22.37
C ALA A 399 9.78 13.74 -22.10
N ILE A 400 8.51 13.98 -21.76
CA ILE A 400 8.00 15.31 -21.40
C ILE A 400 8.69 15.84 -20.16
N LEU A 401 8.83 15.03 -19.10
CA LEU A 401 9.56 15.42 -17.89
C LEU A 401 11.01 15.76 -18.20
N LYS A 402 11.69 14.97 -19.05
CA LYS A 402 13.05 15.27 -19.49
C LYS A 402 13.16 16.60 -20.22
N LEU A 403 12.20 16.91 -21.10
CA LEU A 403 12.15 18.19 -21.80
C LEU A 403 11.92 19.35 -20.83
N PHE A 404 11.02 19.18 -19.86
CA PHE A 404 10.77 20.18 -18.82
C PHE A 404 12.02 20.48 -17.98
N PHE A 405 12.79 19.45 -17.61
CA PHE A 405 14.03 19.60 -16.83
C PHE A 405 15.28 19.87 -17.69
N LEU A 406 15.14 19.95 -19.02
CA LEU A 406 16.26 20.16 -19.95
C LEU A 406 17.13 21.37 -19.59
N PRO A 407 16.59 22.55 -19.19
CA PRO A 407 17.42 23.71 -18.85
C PRO A 407 18.34 23.46 -17.65
N ILE A 408 17.83 22.77 -16.63
CA ILE A 408 18.57 22.45 -15.41
C ILE A 408 19.62 21.38 -15.71
N ALA A 409 19.23 20.32 -16.41
CA ALA A 409 20.12 19.26 -16.84
C ALA A 409 21.26 19.79 -17.71
N ASN A 410 20.99 20.74 -18.62
CA ASN A 410 22.02 21.36 -19.45
C ASN A 410 23.11 22.06 -18.62
N ARG A 411 22.73 22.83 -17.59
CA ARG A 411 23.70 23.48 -16.68
C ARG A 411 24.58 22.44 -15.97
N SER A 412 23.99 21.33 -15.54
CA SER A 412 24.71 20.23 -14.89
C SER A 412 25.71 19.55 -15.83
N TYR A 413 25.26 19.19 -17.04
CA TYR A 413 26.10 18.52 -18.03
C TYR A 413 27.25 19.40 -18.53
N VAL A 414 27.06 20.72 -18.66
CA VAL A 414 28.15 21.66 -18.97
C VAL A 414 29.20 21.67 -17.85
N SER A 415 28.79 21.70 -16.57
CA SER A 415 29.73 21.63 -15.45
C SER A 415 30.51 20.31 -15.45
N MET A 416 29.84 19.18 -15.73
CA MET A 416 30.49 17.87 -15.85
C MET A 416 31.47 17.80 -17.03
N ALA A 417 31.14 18.40 -18.16
CA ALA A 417 32.01 18.46 -19.33
C ALA A 417 33.32 19.21 -19.00
N LYS A 418 33.23 20.36 -18.32
CA LYS A 418 34.41 21.10 -17.83
C LYS A 418 35.21 20.30 -16.79
N MET A 419 34.52 19.66 -15.85
CA MET A 419 35.17 18.79 -14.86
C MET A 419 35.94 17.63 -15.52
N LYS A 420 35.42 17.08 -16.60
CA LYS A 420 36.12 16.07 -17.40
C LYS A 420 37.36 16.64 -18.08
N ALA A 421 37.27 17.85 -18.64
CA ALA A 421 38.40 18.50 -19.31
C ALA A 421 39.58 18.77 -18.37
N VAL A 422 39.32 19.12 -17.11
CA VAL A 422 40.36 19.40 -16.10
C VAL A 422 40.86 18.16 -15.35
N GLN A 423 40.42 16.94 -15.71
CA GLN A 423 40.89 15.71 -15.05
C GLN A 423 42.41 15.54 -15.00
N PRO A 424 43.18 15.86 -16.06
CA PRO A 424 44.64 15.77 -16.01
C PRO A 424 45.26 16.68 -14.95
N GLU A 425 44.74 17.90 -14.81
CA GLU A 425 45.17 18.86 -13.78
C GLU A 425 44.78 18.40 -12.37
N MET A 426 43.57 17.83 -12.22
CA MET A 426 43.17 17.23 -10.95
C MET A 426 44.07 16.06 -10.55
N ALA A 427 44.51 15.24 -11.51
CA ALA A 427 45.43 14.13 -11.27
C ALA A 427 46.82 14.65 -10.84
N SER A 428 47.33 15.68 -11.51
CA SER A 428 48.63 16.28 -11.17
C SER A 428 48.63 16.93 -9.78
N ILE A 429 47.54 17.61 -9.38
CA ILE A 429 47.36 18.13 -8.02
C ILE A 429 47.39 16.99 -6.99
N ARG A 430 46.75 15.85 -7.29
CA ARG A 430 46.72 14.71 -6.38
C ARG A 430 48.08 14.06 -6.20
N GLU A 431 48.85 13.93 -7.27
CA GLU A 431 50.21 13.40 -7.22
C GLU A 431 51.14 14.36 -6.47
N ARG A 432 51.03 15.67 -6.72
CA ARG A 432 51.87 16.70 -6.07
C ARG A 432 51.62 16.82 -4.57
N TYR A 433 50.38 16.69 -4.11
CA TYR A 433 49.99 16.84 -2.71
C TYR A 433 49.45 15.54 -2.11
N LYS A 434 50.02 14.39 -2.48
CA LYS A 434 49.55 13.08 -2.01
C LYS A 434 49.55 12.95 -0.48
N ASP A 435 50.56 13.54 0.17
CA ASP A 435 50.79 13.45 1.61
C ASP A 435 50.16 14.61 2.41
N ASP A 436 49.65 15.65 1.74
CA ASP A 436 49.01 16.81 2.38
C ASP A 436 47.57 16.97 1.86
N LYS A 437 46.65 16.27 2.51
CA LYS A 437 45.22 16.26 2.16
C LYS A 437 44.59 17.66 2.22
N MET A 438 45.06 18.52 3.10
CA MET A 438 44.52 19.87 3.26
C MET A 438 44.93 20.76 2.08
N LYS A 439 46.23 20.78 1.72
CA LYS A 439 46.68 21.50 0.51
C LYS A 439 46.09 20.93 -0.77
N GLN A 440 45.93 19.60 -0.84
CA GLN A 440 45.26 18.95 -1.96
C GLN A 440 43.82 19.46 -2.15
N GLN A 441 43.03 19.56 -1.07
CA GLN A 441 41.66 20.09 -1.15
C GLN A 441 41.62 21.57 -1.51
N GLN A 442 42.54 22.38 -0.97
CA GLN A 442 42.64 23.81 -1.30
C GLN A 442 42.98 24.05 -2.78
N ALA A 443 44.03 23.40 -3.28
CA ALA A 443 44.43 23.51 -4.69
C ALA A 443 43.34 22.99 -5.64
N MET A 444 42.61 21.94 -5.26
CA MET A 444 41.45 21.44 -6.01
C MET A 444 40.33 22.49 -6.08
N MET A 445 40.05 23.17 -4.97
CA MET A 445 39.04 24.22 -4.91
C MET A 445 39.45 25.47 -5.70
N GLU A 446 40.73 25.84 -5.68
CA GLU A 446 41.27 26.92 -6.51
C GLU A 446 41.14 26.61 -8.00
N LEU A 447 41.46 25.37 -8.42
CA LEU A 447 41.25 24.91 -9.78
C LEU A 447 39.77 25.03 -10.17
N TYR A 448 38.86 24.57 -9.32
CA TYR A 448 37.42 24.69 -9.58
C TYR A 448 36.95 26.15 -9.67
N LYS A 449 37.47 27.05 -8.83
CA LYS A 449 37.16 28.48 -8.91
C LYS A 449 37.70 29.11 -10.20
N LYS A 450 38.95 28.81 -10.56
CA LYS A 450 39.62 29.31 -11.76
C LYS A 450 38.87 28.91 -13.03
N GLU A 451 38.46 27.65 -13.11
CA GLU A 451 37.75 27.08 -14.26
C GLU A 451 36.22 27.28 -14.20
N LYS A 452 35.73 27.98 -13.15
CA LYS A 452 34.31 28.23 -12.87
C LYS A 452 33.47 26.94 -12.89
N ILE A 453 34.01 25.89 -12.30
CA ILE A 453 33.38 24.57 -12.15
C ILE A 453 32.63 24.55 -10.82
N ASN A 454 31.35 24.19 -10.86
CA ASN A 454 30.57 23.95 -9.64
C ASN A 454 30.51 22.44 -9.38
N PRO A 455 31.18 21.93 -8.32
CA PRO A 455 31.21 20.49 -8.02
C PRO A 455 29.82 19.94 -7.63
N VAL A 456 28.93 20.79 -7.09
CA VAL A 456 27.55 20.41 -6.72
C VAL A 456 26.61 20.47 -7.93
N ALA A 457 26.99 21.16 -9.02
CA ALA A 457 26.16 21.22 -10.22
C ALA A 457 25.90 19.85 -10.86
N GLY A 458 26.79 18.87 -10.64
CA GLY A 458 26.60 17.49 -11.10
C GLY A 458 25.44 16.75 -10.41
N CYS A 459 25.15 17.04 -9.14
CA CYS A 459 24.11 16.32 -8.38
C CYS A 459 22.74 17.03 -8.37
N TRP A 460 22.65 18.30 -8.76
CA TRP A 460 21.38 19.04 -8.84
C TRP A 460 20.27 18.33 -9.63
N PRO A 461 20.53 17.75 -10.83
CA PRO A 461 19.52 17.01 -11.55
C PRO A 461 19.03 15.78 -10.78
N VAL A 462 19.94 15.08 -10.09
CA VAL A 462 19.60 13.89 -9.30
C VAL A 462 18.68 14.28 -8.14
N LEU A 463 19.00 15.36 -7.41
CA LEU A 463 18.19 15.82 -6.27
C LEU A 463 16.75 16.17 -6.68
N ILE A 464 16.57 16.86 -7.80
CA ILE A 464 15.23 17.22 -8.30
C ILE A 464 14.51 15.98 -8.85
N GLN A 465 15.25 15.03 -9.42
CA GLN A 465 14.69 13.80 -9.98
C GLN A 465 14.24 12.81 -8.90
N ILE A 466 14.84 12.82 -7.69
CA ILE A 466 14.49 11.89 -6.61
C ILE A 466 12.98 11.96 -6.24
N PRO A 467 12.38 13.13 -5.92
CA PRO A 467 10.94 13.20 -5.63
C PRO A 467 10.06 12.75 -6.81
N VAL A 468 10.44 13.10 -8.04
CA VAL A 468 9.71 12.70 -9.26
C VAL A 468 9.78 11.19 -9.47
N PHE A 469 10.95 10.59 -9.22
CA PHE A 469 11.15 9.14 -9.26
C PHE A 469 10.28 8.44 -8.23
N PHE A 470 10.30 8.88 -6.97
CA PHE A 470 9.47 8.29 -5.92
C PHE A 470 7.98 8.43 -6.25
N ALA A 471 7.58 9.56 -6.82
CA ALA A 471 6.20 9.75 -7.24
C ALA A 471 5.80 8.78 -8.36
N LEU A 472 6.61 8.64 -9.40
CA LEU A 472 6.32 7.71 -10.48
C LEU A 472 6.35 6.25 -9.99
N TYR A 473 7.33 5.89 -9.16
CA TYR A 473 7.39 4.56 -8.55
C TYR A 473 6.11 4.26 -7.77
N LYS A 474 5.69 5.19 -6.91
CA LYS A 474 4.46 5.06 -6.12
C LYS A 474 3.25 4.83 -7.04
N VAL A 475 3.06 5.68 -8.05
CA VAL A 475 1.94 5.54 -9.01
C VAL A 475 1.96 4.18 -9.71
N LEU A 476 3.10 3.78 -10.28
CA LEU A 476 3.21 2.50 -10.98
C LEU A 476 3.02 1.28 -10.07
N PHE A 477 3.34 1.44 -8.78
CA PHE A 477 3.24 0.35 -7.82
C PHE A 477 1.83 0.15 -7.26
N ILE A 478 1.10 1.24 -6.95
CA ILE A 478 -0.17 1.18 -6.19
C ILE A 478 -1.43 1.18 -7.06
N THR A 479 -1.34 1.70 -8.29
CA THR A 479 -2.55 1.94 -9.10
C THR A 479 -3.02 0.64 -9.74
N ILE A 480 -4.32 0.37 -9.63
CA ILE A 480 -4.93 -0.85 -10.18
C ILE A 480 -4.88 -0.83 -11.71
N GLU A 481 -4.89 0.35 -12.32
CA GLU A 481 -4.81 0.55 -13.76
C GLU A 481 -3.54 -0.04 -14.38
N MET A 482 -2.47 -0.21 -13.60
CA MET A 482 -1.23 -0.86 -14.05
C MET A 482 -1.27 -2.39 -13.95
N ARG A 483 -2.16 -2.94 -13.13
CA ARG A 483 -2.28 -4.37 -12.90
C ARG A 483 -2.78 -5.05 -14.18
N HIS A 484 -2.04 -6.05 -14.64
CA HIS A 484 -2.31 -6.77 -15.88
C HIS A 484 -2.36 -5.86 -17.12
N ALA A 485 -1.80 -4.64 -17.03
CA ALA A 485 -1.69 -3.77 -18.20
C ALA A 485 -0.56 -4.28 -19.10
N PRO A 486 -0.84 -4.64 -20.37
CA PRO A 486 0.17 -5.21 -21.24
C PRO A 486 1.09 -4.14 -21.83
N PHE A 487 2.30 -4.56 -22.17
CA PHE A 487 3.23 -3.81 -23.01
C PHE A 487 3.64 -4.67 -24.22
N PHE A 488 4.59 -4.21 -25.02
CA PHE A 488 5.03 -4.94 -26.20
C PHE A 488 5.76 -6.25 -25.83
N GLY A 489 5.55 -7.28 -26.66
CA GLY A 489 6.24 -8.57 -26.54
C GLY A 489 5.66 -9.44 -25.43
N TRP A 490 6.54 -9.90 -24.52
CA TRP A 490 6.22 -10.84 -23.44
C TRP A 490 5.66 -10.19 -22.17
N ILE A 491 5.63 -8.85 -22.10
CA ILE A 491 5.13 -8.13 -20.92
C ILE A 491 3.62 -8.04 -20.98
N GLN A 492 2.94 -8.87 -20.17
CA GLN A 492 1.49 -8.87 -20.05
C GLN A 492 1.00 -8.17 -18.76
N ASP A 493 1.92 -7.80 -17.87
CA ASP A 493 1.61 -7.06 -16.64
C ASP A 493 2.74 -6.08 -16.29
N LEU A 494 2.44 -4.79 -16.36
CA LEU A 494 3.38 -3.72 -15.98
C LEU A 494 3.58 -3.59 -14.48
N ALA A 495 2.66 -4.11 -13.66
CA ALA A 495 2.71 -4.07 -12.21
C ALA A 495 3.42 -5.29 -11.59
N ALA A 496 3.67 -6.35 -12.37
CA ALA A 496 4.46 -7.52 -11.97
C ALA A 496 5.91 -7.44 -12.48
N PRO A 497 6.84 -8.24 -11.92
CA PRO A 497 8.18 -8.39 -12.48
C PRO A 497 8.16 -8.90 -13.93
N ASP A 498 9.19 -8.56 -14.72
CA ASP A 498 9.34 -9.06 -16.09
C ASP A 498 9.33 -10.61 -16.09
N PRO A 499 8.39 -11.31 -16.75
CA PRO A 499 8.26 -12.76 -16.62
C PRO A 499 9.43 -13.55 -17.23
N THR A 500 10.31 -12.91 -18.01
CA THR A 500 11.49 -13.56 -18.58
C THR A 500 12.59 -13.71 -17.53
N SER A 501 13.39 -14.77 -17.67
CA SER A 501 14.58 -15.00 -16.86
C SER A 501 15.60 -15.81 -17.63
N PHE A 502 16.89 -15.60 -17.41
CA PHE A 502 17.90 -16.50 -17.99
C PHE A 502 17.65 -17.97 -17.59
N LEU A 503 17.02 -18.21 -16.43
CA LEU A 503 16.68 -19.55 -15.95
C LEU A 503 15.52 -20.20 -16.71
N ASN A 504 14.56 -19.43 -17.23
CA ASN A 504 13.48 -19.96 -18.08
C ASN A 504 13.79 -19.79 -19.58
N LEU A 505 15.08 -19.65 -19.92
CA LEU A 505 15.57 -19.38 -21.28
C LEU A 505 14.87 -18.17 -21.91
N PHE A 506 14.62 -17.13 -21.12
CA PHE A 506 13.92 -15.91 -21.51
C PHE A 506 12.49 -16.17 -22.01
N GLY A 507 11.76 -17.04 -21.31
CA GLY A 507 10.36 -17.37 -21.58
C GLY A 507 10.15 -18.56 -22.51
N LEU A 508 11.21 -19.27 -22.89
CA LEU A 508 11.13 -20.50 -23.69
C LEU A 508 10.61 -21.70 -22.89
N LEU A 509 10.80 -21.67 -21.57
CA LEU A 509 10.30 -22.69 -20.64
C LEU A 509 9.11 -22.13 -19.84
N PRO A 510 7.99 -22.87 -19.70
CA PRO A 510 6.77 -22.39 -19.07
C PRO A 510 6.80 -22.50 -17.54
N TYR A 511 7.90 -22.06 -16.91
CA TYR A 511 7.99 -21.92 -15.46
C TYR A 511 8.55 -20.56 -15.06
N ALA A 512 8.08 -20.05 -13.91
CA ALA A 512 8.60 -18.84 -13.30
C ALA A 512 9.95 -19.15 -12.62
N ALA A 513 10.94 -18.27 -12.80
CA ALA A 513 12.19 -18.39 -12.06
C ALA A 513 11.99 -17.97 -10.58
N PRO A 514 12.73 -18.56 -9.63
CA PRO A 514 12.67 -18.13 -8.24
C PRO A 514 13.03 -16.65 -8.08
N ASP A 515 12.26 -15.91 -7.27
CA ASP A 515 12.37 -14.45 -7.11
C ASP A 515 13.80 -13.95 -6.79
N PHE A 516 14.58 -14.74 -6.03
CA PHE A 516 15.93 -14.37 -5.61
C PHE A 516 17.00 -14.48 -6.72
N VAL A 517 16.69 -15.12 -7.86
CA VAL A 517 17.58 -15.24 -9.02
C VAL A 517 16.91 -14.75 -10.30
N HIS A 518 15.85 -13.96 -10.16
CA HIS A 518 15.05 -13.52 -11.28
C HIS A 518 15.75 -12.37 -12.03
N LEU A 519 16.19 -12.64 -13.26
CA LEU A 519 16.86 -11.66 -14.10
C LEU A 519 16.29 -11.68 -15.52
N GLY A 520 15.28 -10.84 -15.72
CA GLY A 520 14.61 -10.67 -17.01
C GLY A 520 15.34 -9.75 -17.99
N ILE A 521 14.80 -9.66 -19.20
CA ILE A 521 15.35 -8.87 -20.30
C ILE A 521 15.34 -7.38 -19.95
N TRP A 522 14.25 -6.85 -19.40
CA TRP A 522 14.15 -5.42 -19.05
C TRP A 522 15.15 -5.00 -17.97
N PRO A 523 15.33 -5.74 -16.86
CA PRO A 523 16.40 -5.49 -15.91
C PRO A 523 17.79 -5.46 -16.56
N ILE A 524 18.08 -6.38 -17.49
CA ILE A 524 19.36 -6.40 -18.23
C ILE A 524 19.51 -5.13 -19.10
N ILE A 525 18.47 -4.73 -19.84
CA ILE A 525 18.48 -3.50 -20.65
C ILE A 525 18.70 -2.28 -19.74
N MET A 526 18.03 -2.22 -18.59
CA MET A 526 18.22 -1.17 -17.60
C MET A 526 19.66 -1.15 -17.08
N GLY A 527 20.24 -2.30 -16.75
CA GLY A 527 21.63 -2.44 -16.32
C GLY A 527 22.63 -1.97 -17.37
N ILE A 528 22.42 -2.33 -18.65
CA ILE A 528 23.24 -1.88 -19.78
C ILE A 528 23.15 -0.36 -19.94
N THR A 529 21.93 0.20 -19.97
CA THR A 529 21.73 1.64 -20.13
C THR A 529 22.31 2.43 -18.96
N MET A 530 22.19 1.92 -17.73
CA MET A 530 22.80 2.48 -16.52
C MET A 530 24.33 2.44 -16.59
N PHE A 531 24.90 1.31 -17.01
CA PHE A 531 26.35 1.18 -17.20
C PHE A 531 26.88 2.19 -18.23
N VAL A 532 26.18 2.32 -19.38
CA VAL A 532 26.53 3.29 -20.42
C VAL A 532 26.46 4.72 -19.87
N GLN A 533 25.38 5.06 -19.16
CA GLN A 533 25.22 6.38 -18.53
C GLN A 533 26.35 6.68 -17.53
N MET A 534 26.70 5.72 -16.67
CA MET A 534 27.78 5.89 -15.70
C MET A 534 29.15 6.08 -16.36
N LYS A 535 29.42 5.40 -17.48
CA LYS A 535 30.67 5.56 -18.24
C LYS A 535 30.79 6.92 -18.93
N MET A 536 29.68 7.67 -19.09
CA MET A 536 29.71 9.04 -19.58
C MET A 536 30.02 10.06 -18.49
N ASN A 537 29.79 9.72 -17.22
CA ASN A 537 30.06 10.59 -16.09
C ASN A 537 31.57 10.61 -15.75
N PRO A 538 32.10 11.74 -15.23
CA PRO A 538 33.48 11.80 -14.75
C PRO A 538 33.74 10.73 -13.69
N ALA A 539 34.82 9.96 -13.85
CA ALA A 539 35.21 8.94 -12.87
C ALA A 539 35.50 9.59 -11.50
N PRO A 540 35.04 8.98 -10.39
CA PRO A 540 35.35 9.46 -9.06
C PRO A 540 36.86 9.52 -8.80
N PRO A 541 37.32 10.48 -7.98
CA PRO A 541 38.72 10.64 -7.59
C PRO A 541 39.37 9.40 -6.99
N ASP A 542 38.60 8.72 -6.14
CA ASP A 542 39.03 7.63 -5.29
C ASP A 542 38.88 6.30 -6.05
N PRO A 543 39.94 5.49 -6.17
CA PRO A 543 39.87 4.17 -6.81
C PRO A 543 38.86 3.23 -6.14
N VAL A 544 38.63 3.33 -4.83
CA VAL A 544 37.62 2.51 -4.14
C VAL A 544 36.22 2.92 -4.59
N GLN A 545 35.93 4.22 -4.59
CA GLN A 545 34.67 4.75 -5.08
C GLN A 545 34.44 4.37 -6.55
N ALA A 546 35.45 4.50 -7.42
CA ALA A 546 35.35 4.12 -8.82
C ALA A 546 35.04 2.61 -9.02
N GLN A 547 35.57 1.74 -8.17
CA GLN A 547 35.22 0.31 -8.18
C GLN A 547 33.75 0.09 -7.80
N VAL A 548 33.26 0.74 -6.74
CA VAL A 548 31.84 0.66 -6.34
C VAL A 548 30.91 1.08 -7.48
N PHE A 549 31.20 2.21 -8.14
CA PHE A 549 30.42 2.67 -9.30
C PHE A 549 30.46 1.70 -10.50
N THR A 550 31.50 0.88 -10.63
CA THR A 550 31.58 -0.13 -11.70
C THR A 550 30.69 -1.34 -11.41
N PHE A 551 30.56 -1.74 -10.13
CA PHE A 551 29.68 -2.84 -9.72
C PHE A 551 28.23 -2.42 -9.52
N MET A 552 27.97 -1.12 -9.30
CA MET A 552 26.66 -0.58 -9.02
C MET A 552 25.59 -0.99 -10.06
N PRO A 553 25.82 -0.89 -11.39
CA PRO A 553 24.83 -1.35 -12.38
C PRO A 553 24.47 -2.83 -12.21
N ILE A 554 25.45 -3.69 -11.91
CA ILE A 554 25.22 -5.13 -11.73
C ILE A 554 24.33 -5.36 -10.51
N ILE A 555 24.66 -4.73 -9.38
CA ILE A 555 23.88 -4.84 -8.14
C ILE A 555 22.44 -4.36 -8.37
N PHE A 556 22.25 -3.19 -8.99
CA PHE A 556 20.91 -2.65 -9.29
C PHE A 556 20.13 -3.53 -10.29
N THR A 557 20.80 -4.17 -11.24
CA THR A 557 20.15 -5.08 -12.21
C THR A 557 19.51 -6.27 -11.49
N PHE A 558 20.20 -6.90 -10.55
CA PHE A 558 19.63 -8.01 -9.76
C PHE A 558 18.59 -7.52 -8.75
N MET A 559 18.88 -6.43 -8.04
CA MET A 559 17.97 -5.89 -7.02
C MET A 559 16.63 -5.44 -7.63
N LEU A 560 16.65 -4.83 -8.82
CA LEU A 560 15.46 -4.36 -9.51
C LEU A 560 14.84 -5.42 -10.44
N GLY A 561 15.43 -6.62 -10.49
CA GLY A 561 14.87 -7.75 -11.24
C GLY A 561 13.48 -8.16 -10.74
N SER A 562 13.25 -8.05 -9.43
CA SER A 562 11.98 -8.36 -8.76
C SER A 562 11.02 -7.16 -8.66
N PHE A 563 11.36 -6.01 -9.24
CA PHE A 563 10.48 -4.83 -9.25
C PHE A 563 9.52 -4.87 -10.45
N PRO A 564 8.39 -4.14 -10.39
CA PRO A 564 7.44 -4.07 -11.49
C PRO A 564 8.09 -3.68 -12.82
N ALA A 565 7.77 -4.39 -13.89
CA ALA A 565 8.33 -4.18 -15.22
C ALA A 565 8.13 -2.74 -15.70
N GLY A 566 6.99 -2.10 -15.40
CA GLY A 566 6.74 -0.71 -15.74
C GLY A 566 7.76 0.26 -15.16
N LEU A 567 8.21 0.02 -13.91
CA LEU A 567 9.26 0.82 -13.29
C LEU A 567 10.62 0.58 -13.97
N VAL A 568 10.93 -0.67 -14.30
CA VAL A 568 12.20 -1.02 -14.95
C VAL A 568 12.27 -0.46 -16.37
N ILE A 569 11.17 -0.52 -17.12
CA ILE A 569 11.01 0.09 -18.45
C ILE A 569 11.21 1.60 -18.36
N TYR A 570 10.54 2.26 -17.42
CA TYR A 570 10.76 3.68 -17.14
C TYR A 570 12.24 3.99 -16.93
N TRP A 571 12.93 3.21 -16.10
CA TRP A 571 14.32 3.47 -15.76
C TRP A 571 15.24 3.27 -16.97
N ALA A 572 15.09 2.17 -17.70
CA ALA A 572 15.83 1.91 -18.92
C ALA A 572 15.65 3.04 -19.95
N TRP A 573 14.41 3.50 -20.12
CA TRP A 573 14.08 4.60 -21.02
C TRP A 573 14.66 5.94 -20.55
N ASN A 574 14.51 6.26 -19.26
CA ASN A 574 15.07 7.46 -18.65
C ASN A 574 16.61 7.51 -18.77
N ASN A 575 17.31 6.38 -18.57
CA ASN A 575 18.76 6.28 -18.75
C ASN A 575 19.13 6.51 -20.21
N THR A 576 18.41 5.89 -21.15
CA THR A 576 18.61 6.04 -22.60
C THR A 576 18.48 7.50 -23.03
N LEU A 577 17.40 8.19 -22.63
CA LEU A 577 17.21 9.61 -22.90
C LEU A 577 18.32 10.47 -22.28
N SER A 578 18.76 10.13 -21.08
CA SER A 578 19.85 10.85 -20.41
C SER A 578 21.18 10.69 -21.15
N VAL A 579 21.49 9.48 -21.63
CA VAL A 579 22.68 9.20 -22.45
C VAL A 579 22.65 10.03 -23.73
N ILE A 580 21.51 10.06 -24.43
CA ILE A 580 21.34 10.85 -25.66
C ILE A 580 21.54 12.34 -25.35
N GLN A 581 20.87 12.85 -24.31
CA GLN A 581 20.96 14.25 -23.89
C GLN A 581 22.40 14.64 -23.52
N GLN A 582 23.07 13.84 -22.70
CA GLN A 582 24.45 14.07 -22.29
C GLN A 582 25.41 14.02 -23.49
N TYR A 583 25.21 13.09 -24.42
CA TYR A 583 26.03 12.95 -25.62
C TYR A 583 25.97 14.22 -26.49
N VAL A 584 24.75 14.71 -26.76
CA VAL A 584 24.53 15.92 -27.56
C VAL A 584 25.17 17.14 -26.89
N ILE A 585 25.00 17.30 -25.58
CA ILE A 585 25.53 18.45 -24.84
C ILE A 585 27.06 18.40 -24.76
N MET A 586 27.66 17.25 -24.44
CA MET A 586 29.12 17.11 -24.38
C MET A 586 29.77 17.41 -25.73
N ARG A 587 29.17 16.92 -26.82
CA ARG A 587 29.65 17.19 -28.19
C ARG A 587 29.56 18.69 -28.52
N ARG A 588 28.46 19.35 -28.14
CA ARG A 588 28.29 20.81 -28.34
C ARG A 588 29.32 21.64 -27.55
N ASN A 589 29.81 21.13 -26.43
CA ASN A 589 30.85 21.78 -25.60
C ASN A 589 32.28 21.35 -25.97
N GLY A 590 32.48 20.68 -27.12
CA GLY A 590 33.82 20.34 -27.63
C GLY A 590 34.54 19.22 -26.88
N VAL A 591 33.87 18.49 -25.98
CA VAL A 591 34.47 17.39 -25.22
C VAL A 591 34.33 16.08 -26.00
N LYS A 592 35.43 15.38 -26.24
CA LYS A 592 35.41 14.03 -26.84
C LYS A 592 34.61 13.08 -25.95
N VAL A 593 33.56 12.52 -26.53
CA VAL A 593 32.77 11.48 -25.90
C VAL A 593 33.44 10.14 -26.20
N GLU A 594 34.39 9.76 -25.34
CA GLU A 594 35.13 8.48 -25.39
C GLU A 594 34.27 7.27 -25.02
N LEU A 595 32.99 7.26 -25.38
CA LEU A 595 32.06 6.16 -25.10
C LEU A 595 32.62 4.85 -25.67
N TRP A 596 33.03 4.89 -26.93
CA TRP A 596 33.55 3.74 -27.66
C TRP A 596 34.95 3.32 -27.20
N ASP A 597 35.80 4.28 -26.83
CA ASP A 597 37.15 4.00 -26.33
C ASP A 597 37.12 3.41 -24.91
N ASN A 598 36.25 3.94 -24.03
CA ASN A 598 36.02 3.40 -22.68
C ASN A 598 35.36 2.02 -22.70
N LEU A 599 34.40 1.80 -23.61
CA LEU A 599 33.80 0.47 -23.80
C LEU A 599 34.85 -0.54 -24.25
N ARG A 600 35.61 -0.24 -25.32
CA ARG A 600 36.70 -1.12 -25.81
C ARG A 600 37.78 -1.37 -24.74
N GLY A 601 38.17 -0.36 -23.97
CA GLY A 601 39.16 -0.48 -22.90
C GLY A 601 38.70 -1.37 -21.74
N THR A 602 37.40 -1.32 -21.40
CA THR A 602 36.82 -2.14 -20.31
C THR A 602 36.82 -3.62 -20.69
N PHE A 603 36.45 -3.98 -21.93
CA PHE A 603 36.48 -5.36 -22.40
C PHE A 603 37.91 -5.89 -22.63
N ARG A 604 38.86 -5.05 -23.08
CA ARG A 604 40.29 -5.46 -23.21
C ARG A 604 40.98 -5.73 -21.87
N ARG A 605 40.63 -4.99 -20.80
CA ARG A 605 41.20 -5.22 -19.45
C ARG A 605 40.74 -6.57 -18.86
N GLY A 606 39.57 -7.07 -19.24
CA GLY A 606 39.11 -8.41 -18.88
C GLY A 606 39.88 -9.52 -19.60
N ALA A 607 40.15 -9.34 -20.90
CA ALA A 607 40.92 -10.30 -21.70
C ALA A 607 42.41 -10.38 -21.28
N GLY A 608 43.01 -9.25 -20.90
CA GLY A 608 44.42 -9.18 -20.48
C GLY A 608 44.72 -9.88 -19.13
N LYS A 609 43.74 -9.97 -18.22
CA LYS A 609 43.92 -10.71 -16.95
C LYS A 609 43.88 -12.22 -17.12
N ASN A 610 43.12 -12.73 -18.09
CA ASN A 610 43.09 -14.18 -18.40
C ASN A 610 44.32 -14.66 -19.18
N ALA A 611 45.02 -13.77 -19.87
CA ALA A 611 46.28 -14.09 -20.54
C ALA A 611 47.47 -14.13 -19.55
N ALA A 612 47.50 -13.25 -18.54
CA ALA A 612 48.55 -13.21 -17.52
C ALA A 612 48.42 -14.32 -16.44
N ALA A 613 47.30 -15.06 -16.41
CA ALA A 613 47.12 -16.23 -15.54
C ALA A 613 47.46 -17.56 -16.23
N LYS A 614 47.91 -17.51 -17.50
CA LYS A 614 48.33 -18.67 -18.31
C LYS A 614 49.76 -18.54 -18.88
N SER A 615 50.53 -17.56 -18.42
CA SER A 615 51.95 -17.40 -18.79
C SER A 615 52.86 -17.59 -17.59
#